data_AF-A0A6A8A325-F1
#
_entry.id   AF-A0A6A8A325-F1
#
_cell.length_a   1.000
_cell.length_b   1.000
_cell.length_c   1.000
_cell.angle_alpha   90.00
_cell.angle_beta   90.00
_cell.angle_gamma   90.00
#
_symmetry.space_group_name_H-M   'P 1'
#
loop_
_entity.id
_entity.type
_entity.pdbx_description
1 polymer ?
#
loop_
_entity_poly.entity_id
_entity_poly.type
_entity_poly.pdbx_seq_one_letter_code
_entity_poly.pdbx_strand_id
1 'polypeptide(L)' 'MSRFNEIEIALVERLRALKAKPGRTINLLDVSTPLNAAGYERDEILDVLSALEQDGILAFAPADRLRIVKPLPD' A
#
# COMPACT_ATOMS: atom_id res chain seq x y z
N MET A 1 12.10 15.39 -2.94
CA MET A 1 11.16 14.26 -2.94
C MET A 1 9.78 14.82 -2.65
N SER A 2 8.73 14.38 -3.34
CA SER A 2 7.36 14.77 -3.00
C SER A 2 6.87 13.91 -1.84
N ARG A 3 5.93 14.44 -1.05
CA ARG A 3 5.30 13.70 0.06
C ARG A 3 4.65 12.39 -0.42
N PHE A 4 4.10 12.40 -1.64
CA PHE A 4 3.60 11.20 -2.31
C PHE A 4 4.68 10.11 -2.45
N ASN A 5 5.87 10.46 -2.96
CA ASN A 5 6.95 9.50 -3.19
C ASN A 5 7.52 8.96 -1.87
N GLU A 6 7.52 9.76 -0.79
CA GLU A 6 7.90 9.31 0.55
C GLU A 6 6.91 8.26 1.10
N ILE A 7 5.61 8.51 0.92
CA ILE A 7 4.54 7.57 1.32
C ILE A 7 4.60 6.31 0.47
N GLU A 8 4.85 6.41 -0.83
CA GLU A 8 5.00 5.27 -1.72
C GLU A 8 6.14 4.35 -1.28
N ILE A 9 7.31 4.91 -0.97
CA ILE A 9 8.45 4.14 -0.46
C ILE A 9 8.07 3.46 0.86
N ALA A 10 7.52 4.19 1.82
CA ALA A 10 7.14 3.64 3.13
C ALA A 10 6.06 2.54 3.00
N LEU A 11 5.11 2.72 2.07
CA LEU A 11 4.06 1.77 1.76
C LEU A 11 4.63 0.47 1.16
N VAL A 12 5.52 0.59 0.18
CA VAL A 12 6.19 -0.55 -0.47
C VAL A 12 7.05 -1.31 0.53
N GLU A 13 7.82 -0.61 1.37
CA GLU A 13 8.59 -1.22 2.46
C GLU A 13 7.69 -1.97 3.45
N ARG A 14 6.54 -1.39 3.80
CA ARG A 14 5.57 -2.05 4.67
C ARG A 14 5.00 -3.33 4.04
N LEU A 15 4.63 -3.28 2.76
CA LEU A 15 4.15 -4.44 2.03
C LEU A 15 5.24 -5.53 1.93
N ARG A 16 6.51 -5.16 1.72
CA ARG A 16 7.66 -6.08 1.76
C ARG A 16 7.82 -6.73 3.13
N ALA A 17 7.71 -5.97 4.22
CA ALA A 17 7.77 -6.49 5.58
C ALA A 17 6.65 -7.52 5.86
N LEU A 18 5.47 -7.32 5.26
CA LEU A 18 4.35 -8.27 5.31
C LEU A 18 4.54 -9.47 4.37
N LYS A 19 5.66 -9.53 3.63
CA LYS A 19 5.96 -10.55 2.61
C LYS A 19 4.86 -10.61 1.55
N ALA A 20 4.40 -9.43 1.12
CA ALA A 20 3.46 -9.27 0.02
C ALA A 20 4.00 -9.93 -1.26
N LYS A 21 3.16 -10.70 -1.94
CA LYS A 21 3.47 -11.41 -3.18
C LYS A 21 2.21 -11.46 -4.06
N PRO A 22 2.34 -11.53 -5.39
CA PRO A 22 1.20 -11.72 -6.29
C PRO A 22 0.26 -12.83 -5.82
N GLY A 23 -1.04 -12.58 -5.85
CA GLY A 23 -2.08 -13.49 -5.36
C GLY A 23 -2.35 -13.42 -3.86
N ARG A 24 -1.48 -12.79 -3.06
CA ARG A 24 -1.70 -12.64 -1.62
C ARG A 24 -2.69 -11.51 -1.34
N THR A 25 -3.53 -11.72 -0.33
CA THR A 25 -4.42 -10.69 0.20
C THR A 25 -3.91 -10.25 1.57
N ILE A 26 -3.92 -8.94 1.81
CA ILE A 26 -3.42 -8.29 3.01
C ILE A 26 -4.54 -7.40 3.56
N ASN A 27 -4.66 -7.27 4.88
CA ASN A 27 -5.61 -6.35 5.48
C ASN A 27 -5.10 -4.91 5.28
N LEU A 28 -5.97 -4.01 4.82
CA LEU A 28 -5.64 -2.60 4.64
C LEU A 28 -5.15 -1.99 5.96
N LEU A 29 -5.70 -2.40 7.10
CA LEU A 29 -5.28 -1.92 8.43
C LEU A 29 -3.84 -2.31 8.77
N ASP A 30 -3.38 -3.48 8.33
CA ASP A 30 -1.98 -3.90 8.55
C ASP A 30 -0.98 -2.98 7.84
N VAL A 31 -1.46 -2.20 6.87
CA VAL A 31 -0.69 -1.26 6.07
C VAL A 31 -0.93 0.18 6.52
N SER A 32 -2.18 0.62 6.63
CA SER A 32 -2.54 2.01 6.96
C SER A 32 -2.23 2.39 8.40
N THR A 33 -2.35 1.46 9.37
CA THR A 33 -2.10 1.78 10.79
C THR A 33 -0.65 2.18 11.06
N PRO A 34 0.38 1.43 10.59
CA PRO A 34 1.78 1.86 10.73
C PRO A 34 2.12 3.16 9.99
N LEU A 35 1.54 3.39 8.81
CA LEU A 35 1.76 4.62 8.04
C LEU A 35 1.15 5.84 8.75
N ASN A 36 -0.05 5.69 9.30
CA ASN A 36 -0.67 6.73 10.11
C ASN A 36 0.15 7.01 11.39
N ALA A 37 0.63 5.96 12.07
CA ALA A 37 1.53 6.12 13.22
C ALA A 37 2.86 6.81 12.88
N ALA A 38 3.30 6.75 11.62
CA ALA A 38 4.47 7.46 11.10
C ALA A 38 4.18 8.94 10.75
N GLY A 39 2.93 9.40 10.87
CA GLY A 39 2.51 10.79 10.62
C GLY A 39 2.01 11.08 9.20
N TYR A 40 1.65 10.03 8.45
CA TYR A 40 1.00 10.18 7.14
C TYR A 40 -0.53 10.24 7.31
N GLU A 41 -1.15 11.19 6.61
CA GLU A 41 -2.61 11.34 6.67
C GLU A 41 -3.30 10.22 5.88
N ARG A 42 -4.52 9.89 6.30
CA ARG A 42 -5.30 8.81 5.67
C ARG A 42 -5.51 9.04 4.17
N ASP A 43 -5.83 10.28 3.78
CA ASP A 43 -6.10 10.62 2.38
C ASP A 43 -4.83 10.50 1.53
N GLU A 44 -3.67 10.89 2.06
CA GLU A 44 -2.39 10.74 1.37
C GLU A 44 -2.02 9.26 1.16
N ILE A 45 -2.30 8.40 2.15
CA ILE A 45 -2.10 6.95 2.03
C ILE A 45 -3.05 6.37 0.98
N LEU A 46 -4.31 6.81 0.96
CA LEU A 46 -5.30 6.35 0.00
C LEU A 46 -4.97 6.79 -1.43
N ASP A 47 -4.43 7.99 -1.62
CA ASP A 47 -3.99 8.49 -2.93
C ASP A 47 -2.89 7.59 -3.51
N VAL A 48 -1.88 7.22 -2.70
CA VAL A 48 -0.81 6.30 -3.13
C VAL A 48 -1.34 4.90 -3.40
N LEU A 49 -2.20 4.37 -2.53
CA LEU A 49 -2.84 3.05 -2.77
C LEU A 49 -3.65 3.04 -4.07
N SER A 50 -4.35 4.14 -4.36
CA SER A 50 -5.14 4.29 -5.58
C SER A 50 -4.25 4.36 -6.82
N ALA A 51 -3.10 5.02 -6.75
CA ALA A 51 -2.13 5.03 -7.84
C ALA A 51 -1.57 3.62 -8.13
N LEU A 52 -1.20 2.87 -7.08
CA LEU A 52 -0.75 1.48 -7.23
C LEU A 52 -1.85 0.54 -7.77
N GLU A 53 -3.11 0.84 -7.48
CA GLU A 53 -4.24 0.14 -8.09
C GLU A 53 -4.38 0.47 -9.58
N GLN A 54 -4.25 1.75 -9.95
CA GLN A 54 -4.29 2.20 -11.35
C GLN A 54 -3.16 1.57 -12.18
N ASP A 55 -1.98 1.40 -11.60
CA ASP A 55 -0.85 0.68 -12.21
C ASP A 55 -1.04 -0.85 -12.25
N GLY A 56 -2.11 -1.35 -11.61
CA GLY A 56 -2.47 -2.75 -11.50
C GLY A 56 -1.47 -3.56 -10.66
N ILE A 57 -0.77 -2.91 -9.73
CA ILE A 57 0.17 -3.55 -8.80
C ILE A 57 -0.60 -4.23 -7.67
N LEU A 58 -1.66 -3.56 -7.20
CA LEU A 58 -2.61 -4.08 -6.23
C LEU A 58 -4.04 -3.86 -6.70
N ALA A 59 -5.00 -4.38 -5.97
CA ALA A 59 -6.42 -4.10 -6.14
C ALA A 59 -7.10 -4.06 -4.78
N PHE A 60 -8.05 -3.14 -4.60
CA PHE A 60 -8.93 -3.19 -3.44
C PHE A 60 -9.84 -4.41 -3.53
N ALA A 61 -10.00 -5.07 -2.40
CA ALA A 61 -10.85 -6.23 -2.22
C ALA A 61 -11.83 -5.99 -1.08
N PRO A 62 -12.98 -6.69 -1.06
CA PRO A 62 -13.97 -6.54 0.00
C PRO A 62 -13.42 -6.74 1.40
N ALA A 63 -14.07 -6.12 2.38
CA ALA A 63 -13.71 -6.16 3.81
C ALA A 63 -12.33 -5.53 4.13
N ASP A 64 -12.06 -4.36 3.55
CA ASP A 64 -10.83 -3.57 3.76
C ASP A 64 -9.57 -4.39 3.47
N ARG A 65 -9.52 -5.00 2.29
CA ARG A 65 -8.39 -5.84 1.88
C ARG A 65 -7.70 -5.30 0.64
N LEU A 66 -6.41 -5.57 0.56
CA LEU A 66 -5.56 -5.30 -0.60
C LEU A 66 -5.11 -6.64 -1.19
N ARG A 67 -5.45 -6.89 -2.45
CA ARG A 67 -4.93 -8.03 -3.20
C ARG A 67 -3.72 -7.57 -4.00
N ILE A 68 -2.59 -8.24 -3.81
CA ILE A 68 -1.39 -7.97 -4.60
C ILE A 68 -1.55 -8.69 -5.94
N VAL A 69 -1.43 -7.94 -7.03
CA VAL A 69 -1.66 -8.42 -8.39
C VAL A 69 -0.33 -8.64 -9.10
N LYS A 70 0.61 -7.68 -8.98
CA LYS A 70 1.96 -7.76 -9.56
C LYS A 70 3.02 -7.72 -8.45
N PRO A 71 4.29 -8.06 -8.77
CA PRO A 71 5.40 -7.82 -7.86
C PRO A 71 5.45 -6.34 -7.47
N LEU A 72 5.84 -6.07 -6.23
CA LEU A 72 6.04 -4.69 -5.78
C LEU A 72 7.21 -4.06 -6.55
N PRO A 73 7.16 -2.75 -6.83
CA PRO A 73 8.27 -2.02 -7.43
C PRO A 73 9.52 -2.06 -6.53
N ASP A 74 10.70 -1.85 -7.13
CA ASP A 74 12.02 -1.93 -6.47
C ASP A 74 12.33 -0.75 -5.53
#